data_AF-A0A957Q6W3-F1
#
_entry.id   AF-A0A957Q6W3-F1
#
_cell.length_a   1.000
_cell.length_b   1.000
_cell.length_c   1.000
_cell.angle_alpha   90.00
_cell.angle_beta   90.00
_cell.angle_gamma   90.00
#
_symmetry.space_group_name_H-M   'P 1'
#
loop_
_entity.id
_entity.type
_entity.pdbx_description
1 polymer ?
#
loop_
_entity_poly.entity_id
_entity_poly.type
_entity_poly.pdbx_seq_one_letter_code
_entity_poly.pdbx_strand_id
1 'polypeptide(L)'
;MTVTATESTFEEATIERLLAQGYRYQHGSTIDRSPQSVILLPELRAYLQRRYRHLPAHAIEQAIDLIRSPEGVNLERRNLTFHRLLRSGFDLRYEVDNEAHFEHIYLADFAQPDLNDWLVVNQLAIESSDGGNARRPDLIIYLNGLPVVLFELKSPWDSYADVAGAHNQLGHYRIDIPQLFTFNCFCVISDGKTTLHGMADSSFEWYAPWKSIDGVSVEANTTGTMKTLIEGLFPKERLLDYLRNFIVHEVVNDKLTKKGAKYHQFFAVRFATRRAVAAMAPELMIPSYGHDISWP
;
A
#
# COMPACT_ATOMS: atom_id res chain seq x y z
N MET A 1 32.75 -14.96 -14.96
CA MET A 1 31.32 -14.93 -15.28
C MET A 1 30.82 -13.52 -14.99
N THR A 2 30.56 -12.75 -16.03
CA THR A 2 30.10 -11.35 -15.94
C THR A 2 28.64 -11.33 -15.51
N VAL A 3 28.40 -10.93 -14.27
CA VAL A 3 27.05 -10.68 -13.73
C VAL A 3 26.47 -9.50 -14.52
N THR A 4 25.40 -9.73 -15.26
CA THR A 4 24.59 -8.68 -15.90
C THR A 4 23.85 -7.89 -14.81
N ALA A 5 24.50 -6.86 -14.28
CA ALA A 5 23.91 -5.89 -13.38
C ALA A 5 22.99 -4.96 -14.20
N THR A 6 21.74 -5.35 -14.44
CA THR A 6 20.87 -4.58 -15.37
C THR A 6 19.47 -4.28 -14.85
N GLU A 7 18.79 -5.13 -14.10
CA GLU A 7 17.43 -4.81 -13.58
C GLU A 7 17.18 -5.51 -12.25
N SER A 8 17.56 -6.79 -12.19
CA SER A 8 17.62 -7.61 -10.96
C SER A 8 18.28 -6.85 -9.81
N THR A 9 19.40 -6.15 -10.04
CA THR A 9 20.13 -5.44 -8.97
C THR A 9 19.36 -4.25 -8.39
N PHE A 10 18.57 -3.53 -9.20
CA PHE A 10 17.78 -2.41 -8.71
C PHE A 10 16.51 -2.89 -7.98
N GLU A 11 15.88 -3.94 -8.49
CA GLU A 11 14.76 -4.61 -7.83
C GLU A 11 15.19 -5.19 -6.47
N GLU A 12 16.30 -5.94 -6.44
CA GLU A 12 16.91 -6.52 -5.22
C GLU A 12 17.23 -5.44 -4.19
N ALA A 13 17.90 -4.35 -4.59
CA ALA A 13 18.20 -3.24 -3.70
C ALA A 13 16.93 -2.55 -3.15
N THR A 14 15.83 -2.56 -3.91
CA THR A 14 14.54 -2.05 -3.45
C THR A 14 13.92 -2.99 -2.41
N ILE A 15 13.99 -4.30 -2.65
CA ILE A 15 13.55 -5.35 -1.70
C ILE A 15 14.36 -5.26 -0.40
N GLU A 16 15.69 -5.12 -0.47
CA GLU A 16 16.56 -4.97 0.70
C GLU A 16 16.17 -3.77 1.57
N ARG A 17 15.81 -2.63 0.95
CA ARG A 17 15.34 -1.46 1.68
C ARG A 17 13.99 -1.71 2.37
N LEU A 18 13.08 -2.42 1.71
CA LEU A 18 11.80 -2.82 2.31
C LEU A 18 12.01 -3.81 3.46
N LEU A 19 12.92 -4.78 3.32
CA LEU A 19 13.33 -5.70 4.39
C LEU A 19 13.87 -4.90 5.61
N ALA A 20 14.66 -3.85 5.37
CA ALA A 20 15.13 -2.96 6.43
C ALA A 20 14.00 -2.16 7.12
N GLN A 21 12.83 -1.98 6.48
CA GLN A 21 11.62 -1.44 7.09
C GLN A 21 10.78 -2.51 7.83
N GLY A 22 11.27 -3.75 7.91
CA GLY A 22 10.63 -4.86 8.63
C GLY A 22 9.55 -5.59 7.83
N TYR A 23 9.61 -5.54 6.51
CA TYR A 23 8.75 -6.34 5.62
C TYR A 23 9.31 -7.76 5.52
N ARG A 24 8.46 -8.76 5.27
CA ARG A 24 8.90 -10.07 4.80
C ARG A 24 9.04 -10.04 3.28
N TYR A 25 9.82 -10.96 2.72
CA TYR A 25 9.97 -11.13 1.28
C TYR A 25 9.57 -12.55 0.87
N GLN A 26 8.90 -12.67 -0.27
CA GLN A 26 8.70 -13.94 -0.98
C GLN A 26 8.80 -13.72 -2.49
N HIS A 27 9.39 -14.69 -3.20
CA HIS A 27 9.35 -14.70 -4.65
C HIS A 27 8.00 -15.22 -5.15
N GLY A 28 7.42 -14.59 -6.16
CA GLY A 28 6.07 -14.89 -6.65
C GLY A 28 5.87 -16.33 -7.11
N SER A 29 6.92 -17.03 -7.55
CA SER A 29 6.86 -18.45 -7.91
C SER A 29 6.71 -19.40 -6.72
N THR A 30 6.88 -18.91 -5.49
CA THR A 30 6.74 -19.70 -4.25
C THR A 30 5.37 -19.52 -3.60
N ILE A 31 4.55 -18.61 -4.13
CA ILE A 31 3.21 -18.34 -3.62
C ILE A 31 2.24 -19.35 -4.25
N ASP A 32 1.67 -20.20 -3.41
CA ASP A 32 0.61 -21.12 -3.81
C ASP A 32 -0.74 -20.42 -3.80
N ARG A 33 -1.29 -20.17 -5.00
CA ARG A 33 -2.62 -19.56 -5.20
C ARG A 33 -3.16 -19.89 -6.58
N SER A 34 -4.47 -19.71 -6.75
CA SER A 34 -5.07 -19.64 -8.10
C SER A 34 -4.38 -18.53 -8.91
N PRO A 35 -3.99 -18.78 -10.18
CA PRO A 35 -3.27 -17.82 -11.01
C PRO A 35 -3.98 -16.48 -11.21
N GLN A 36 -5.32 -16.45 -11.19
CA GLN A 36 -6.13 -15.23 -11.31
C GLN A 36 -6.28 -14.47 -9.98
N SER A 37 -6.10 -15.15 -8.84
CA SER A 37 -6.30 -14.57 -7.52
C SER A 37 -5.18 -13.59 -7.19
N VAL A 38 -5.54 -12.37 -6.77
CA VAL A 38 -4.56 -11.37 -6.36
C VAL A 38 -4.43 -11.24 -4.85
N ILE A 39 -5.40 -11.75 -4.09
CA ILE A 39 -5.38 -11.80 -2.63
C ILE A 39 -4.65 -13.08 -2.20
N LEU A 40 -3.78 -12.94 -1.21
CA LEU A 40 -3.16 -14.07 -0.52
C LEU A 40 -4.11 -14.50 0.62
N LEU A 41 -4.99 -15.44 0.28
CA LEU A 41 -6.06 -15.89 1.18
C LEU A 41 -5.56 -16.51 2.49
N PRO A 42 -4.48 -17.32 2.51
CA PRO A 42 -3.94 -17.83 3.76
C PRO A 42 -3.56 -16.73 4.75
N GLU A 43 -2.91 -15.66 4.28
CA GLU A 43 -2.46 -14.53 5.07
C GLU A 43 -3.63 -13.68 5.57
N LEU A 44 -4.61 -13.38 4.71
CA LEU A 44 -5.80 -12.64 5.10
C LEU A 44 -6.58 -13.39 6.19
N ARG A 45 -6.77 -14.70 6.00
CA ARG A 45 -7.43 -15.57 6.98
C ARG A 45 -6.66 -15.61 8.30
N ALA A 46 -5.35 -15.81 8.24
CA ALA A 46 -4.51 -15.85 9.43
C ALA A 46 -4.55 -14.54 10.23
N TYR A 47 -4.53 -13.39 9.53
CA TYR A 47 -4.68 -12.08 10.17
C TYR A 47 -6.05 -11.96 10.86
N LEU A 48 -7.15 -12.26 10.17
CA LEU A 48 -8.49 -12.15 10.75
C LEU A 48 -8.70 -13.10 11.92
N GLN A 49 -8.27 -14.36 11.82
CA GLN A 49 -8.31 -15.33 12.92
C GLN A 49 -7.49 -14.86 14.13
N ARG A 50 -6.32 -14.24 13.91
CA ARG A 50 -5.47 -13.72 14.99
C ARG A 50 -6.06 -12.48 15.65
N ARG A 51 -6.62 -11.56 14.86
CA ARG A 51 -7.16 -10.28 15.33
C ARG A 51 -8.55 -10.41 15.96
N TYR A 52 -9.35 -11.36 15.49
CA TYR A 52 -10.72 -11.62 15.89
C TYR A 52 -10.89 -13.07 16.41
N ARG A 53 -10.02 -13.46 17.36
CA ARG A 53 -9.97 -14.83 17.92
C ARG A 53 -11.27 -15.30 18.56
N HIS A 54 -12.15 -14.38 18.95
CA HIS A 54 -13.45 -14.68 19.53
C HIS A 54 -14.52 -15.01 18.49
N LEU A 55 -14.28 -14.75 17.20
CA LEU A 55 -15.23 -15.07 16.15
C LEU A 55 -15.16 -16.56 15.75
N PRO A 56 -16.31 -17.18 15.48
CA PRO A 56 -16.35 -18.54 14.95
C PRO A 56 -15.84 -18.59 13.50
N ALA A 57 -15.38 -19.76 13.06
CA ALA A 57 -14.75 -19.94 11.76
C ALA A 57 -15.63 -19.47 10.58
N HIS A 58 -16.95 -19.71 10.62
CA HIS A 58 -17.85 -19.29 9.55
C HIS A 58 -17.99 -17.77 9.46
N ALA A 59 -17.91 -17.05 10.59
CA ALA A 59 -17.93 -15.58 10.58
C ALA A 59 -16.64 -15.02 9.94
N ILE A 60 -15.49 -15.67 10.18
CA ILE A 60 -14.23 -15.30 9.50
C ILE A 60 -14.34 -15.52 7.98
N GLU A 61 -14.89 -16.65 7.53
CA GLU A 61 -15.08 -16.89 6.09
C GLU A 61 -16.06 -15.88 5.46
N GLN A 62 -17.16 -15.54 6.15
CA GLN A 62 -18.08 -14.49 5.68
C GLN A 62 -17.38 -13.13 5.54
N ALA A 63 -16.53 -12.76 6.50
CA ALA A 63 -15.73 -11.54 6.42
C ALA A 63 -14.77 -11.57 5.21
N ILE A 64 -14.11 -12.71 4.97
CA ILE A 64 -13.23 -12.90 3.81
C ILE A 64 -14.01 -12.73 2.50
N ASP A 65 -15.19 -13.34 2.38
CA ASP A 65 -16.00 -13.25 1.16
C ASP A 65 -16.44 -11.81 0.88
N LEU A 66 -16.84 -11.05 1.90
CA LEU A 66 -17.15 -9.62 1.78
C LEU A 66 -15.93 -8.81 1.30
N ILE A 67 -14.75 -9.08 1.88
CA ILE A 67 -13.51 -8.38 1.51
C ILE A 67 -13.10 -8.68 0.07
N ARG A 68 -13.26 -9.93 -0.40
CA ARG A 68 -12.84 -10.38 -1.73
C ARG A 68 -13.74 -9.87 -2.86
N SER A 69 -14.95 -9.45 -2.54
CA SER A 69 -15.95 -9.03 -3.54
C SER A 69 -16.44 -7.59 -3.29
N PRO A 70 -15.57 -6.57 -3.36
CA PRO A 70 -16.01 -5.18 -3.26
C PRO A 70 -17.04 -4.85 -4.36
N GLU A 71 -18.18 -4.30 -3.95
CA GLU A 71 -19.26 -3.93 -4.87
C GLU A 71 -18.85 -2.77 -5.79
N GLY A 72 -19.31 -2.81 -7.04
CA GLY A 72 -19.12 -1.71 -7.99
C GLY A 72 -19.32 -2.14 -9.43
N VAL A 73 -19.99 -1.28 -10.22
CA VAL A 73 -20.29 -1.51 -11.65
C VAL A 73 -19.05 -1.48 -12.55
N ASN A 74 -17.97 -0.84 -12.09
CA ASN A 74 -16.69 -0.75 -12.80
C ASN A 74 -15.52 -0.81 -11.82
N LEU A 75 -14.30 -0.87 -12.36
CA LEU A 75 -13.07 -0.99 -11.58
C LEU A 75 -12.92 0.12 -10.54
N GLU A 76 -13.17 1.36 -10.93
CA GLU A 76 -13.00 2.54 -10.07
C GLU A 76 -13.97 2.49 -8.88
N ARG A 77 -15.22 2.06 -9.11
CA ARG A 77 -16.22 1.89 -8.03
C ARG A 77 -15.86 0.73 -7.10
N ARG A 78 -15.38 -0.40 -7.63
CA ARG A 78 -14.89 -1.51 -6.80
C ARG A 78 -13.68 -1.08 -5.95
N ASN A 79 -12.77 -0.29 -6.53
CA ASN A 79 -11.63 0.27 -5.81
C ASN A 79 -12.04 1.25 -4.70
N LEU A 80 -13.02 2.12 -4.97
CA LEU A 80 -13.61 2.99 -3.94
C LEU A 80 -14.22 2.18 -2.80
N THR A 81 -15.02 1.16 -3.12
CA THR A 81 -15.64 0.29 -2.11
C THR A 81 -14.57 -0.42 -1.28
N PHE A 82 -13.55 -1.01 -1.91
CA PHE A 82 -12.41 -1.59 -1.21
C PHE A 82 -11.71 -0.58 -0.31
N HIS A 83 -11.40 0.62 -0.81
CA HIS A 83 -10.68 1.63 -0.03
C HIS A 83 -11.49 2.09 1.20
N ARG A 84 -12.83 2.15 1.09
CA ARG A 84 -13.72 2.39 2.24
C ARG A 84 -13.63 1.26 3.27
N LEU A 85 -13.64 0.00 2.84
CA LEU A 85 -13.44 -1.15 3.72
C LEU A 85 -12.08 -1.06 4.43
N LEU A 86 -11.01 -0.76 3.69
CA LEU A 86 -9.67 -0.62 4.25
C LEU A 86 -9.61 0.50 5.29
N ARG A 87 -10.15 1.68 4.97
CA ARG A 87 -10.07 2.88 5.80
C ARG A 87 -10.92 2.79 7.07
N SER A 88 -12.14 2.28 6.92
CA SER A 88 -13.21 2.43 7.89
C SER A 88 -13.73 1.11 8.45
N GLY A 89 -13.28 -0.04 7.93
CA GLY A 89 -13.83 -1.33 8.29
C GLY A 89 -15.27 -1.52 7.82
N PHE A 90 -15.93 -2.54 8.35
CA PHE A 90 -17.34 -2.83 8.11
C PHE A 90 -17.94 -3.59 9.30
N ASP A 91 -19.25 -3.46 9.49
CA ASP A 91 -19.99 -4.25 10.47
C ASP A 91 -20.37 -5.60 9.86
N LEU A 92 -19.83 -6.67 10.43
CA LEU A 92 -20.17 -8.05 10.09
C LEU A 92 -21.33 -8.52 10.98
N ARG A 93 -22.44 -8.91 10.36
CA ARG A 93 -23.49 -9.67 11.04
C ARG A 93 -23.23 -11.17 10.85
N TYR A 94 -23.22 -11.94 11.93
CA TYR A 94 -23.08 -13.40 11.91
C TYR A 94 -24.02 -14.05 12.93
N GLU A 95 -24.30 -15.34 12.78
CA GLU A 95 -25.21 -16.08 13.66
C GLU A 95 -24.48 -17.15 14.47
N VAL A 96 -24.84 -17.27 15.74
CA VAL A 96 -24.40 -18.32 16.68
C VAL A 96 -25.64 -18.77 17.44
N ASP A 97 -25.91 -20.08 17.48
CA ASP A 97 -27.08 -20.64 18.18
C ASP A 97 -28.44 -19.99 17.80
N ASN A 98 -28.60 -19.61 16.53
CA ASN A 98 -29.75 -18.86 15.97
C ASN A 98 -29.94 -17.43 16.52
N GLU A 99 -28.93 -16.88 17.19
CA GLU A 99 -28.89 -15.47 17.60
C GLU A 99 -27.97 -14.66 16.69
N ALA A 100 -28.40 -13.44 16.35
CA ALA A 100 -27.63 -12.54 15.50
C ALA A 100 -26.64 -11.72 16.34
N HIS A 101 -25.37 -11.79 15.97
CA HIS A 101 -24.28 -11.02 16.54
C HIS A 101 -23.70 -10.06 15.50
N PHE A 102 -23.05 -9.01 16.00
CA PHE A 102 -22.41 -7.99 15.17
C PHE A 102 -20.98 -7.75 15.66
N GLU A 103 -20.03 -7.67 14.74
CA GLU A 103 -18.64 -7.33 15.03
C GLU A 103 -18.12 -6.32 14.00
N HIS A 104 -17.35 -5.34 14.43
CA HIS A 104 -16.77 -4.36 13.51
C HIS A 104 -15.36 -4.81 13.07
N ILE A 105 -15.22 -5.10 11.77
CA ILE A 105 -14.02 -5.68 11.19
C ILE A 105 -13.17 -4.62 10.50
N TYR A 106 -11.90 -4.52 10.88
CA TYR A 106 -10.86 -3.74 10.22
C TYR A 106 -9.91 -4.66 9.45
N LEU A 107 -9.60 -4.26 8.21
CA LEU A 107 -8.68 -4.98 7.33
C LEU A 107 -7.21 -4.82 7.75
N ALA A 108 -6.91 -3.85 8.63
CA ALA A 108 -5.60 -3.63 9.21
C ALA A 108 -5.69 -3.10 10.64
N ASP A 109 -4.69 -3.46 11.47
CA ASP A 109 -4.53 -2.90 12.79
C ASP A 109 -3.78 -1.57 12.71
N PHE A 110 -4.54 -0.48 12.63
CA PHE A 110 -4.00 0.88 12.55
C PHE A 110 -3.38 1.36 13.87
N ALA A 111 -3.68 0.72 15.00
CA ALA A 111 -3.17 1.11 16.30
C ALA A 111 -1.81 0.44 16.59
N GLN A 112 -1.63 -0.79 16.13
CA GLN A 112 -0.40 -1.57 16.30
C GLN A 112 0.13 -2.03 14.94
N PRO A 113 0.89 -1.19 14.21
CA PRO A 113 1.37 -1.48 12.86
C PRO A 113 2.12 -2.80 12.70
N ASP A 114 2.82 -3.25 13.75
CA ASP A 114 3.59 -4.50 13.75
C ASP A 114 2.76 -5.77 13.93
N LEU A 115 1.48 -5.66 14.32
CA LEU A 115 0.56 -6.81 14.34
C LEU A 115 0.00 -7.16 12.96
N ASN A 116 0.24 -6.31 11.97
CA ASN A 116 -0.08 -6.57 10.58
C ASN A 116 1.03 -7.38 9.89
N ASP A 117 0.63 -8.21 8.95
CA ASP A 117 1.52 -8.93 8.05
C ASP A 117 1.89 -8.03 6.86
N TRP A 118 3.16 -7.66 6.77
CA TRP A 118 3.74 -6.89 5.67
C TRP A 118 4.63 -7.77 4.82
N LEU A 119 4.30 -7.90 3.54
CA LEU A 119 5.02 -8.76 2.60
C LEU A 119 5.31 -8.01 1.31
N VAL A 120 6.56 -7.98 0.88
CA VAL A 120 6.93 -7.63 -0.49
C VAL A 120 7.05 -8.90 -1.32
N VAL A 121 6.39 -8.91 -2.47
CA VAL A 121 6.45 -10.01 -3.44
C VAL A 121 6.99 -9.47 -4.75
N ASN A 122 8.03 -10.11 -5.28
CA ASN A 122 8.50 -9.83 -6.63
C ASN A 122 8.05 -10.90 -7.63
N GLN A 123 8.06 -10.56 -8.92
CA GLN A 123 7.93 -11.53 -10.02
C GLN A 123 6.65 -12.40 -9.95
N LEU A 124 5.56 -11.85 -9.41
CA LEU A 124 4.29 -12.55 -9.28
C LEU A 124 3.51 -12.54 -10.59
N ALA A 125 3.40 -13.69 -11.26
CA ALA A 125 2.57 -13.83 -12.45
C ALA A 125 1.08 -13.86 -12.10
N ILE A 126 0.28 -13.02 -12.73
CA ILE A 126 -1.16 -12.91 -12.54
C ILE A 126 -1.84 -13.16 -13.88
N GLU A 127 -2.67 -14.20 -13.93
CA GLU A 127 -3.53 -14.45 -15.08
C GLU A 127 -4.73 -13.49 -15.07
N SER A 128 -5.18 -13.09 -16.25
CA SER A 128 -6.36 -12.25 -16.37
C SER A 128 -7.62 -12.97 -15.87
N SER A 129 -8.50 -12.24 -15.19
CA SER A 129 -9.82 -12.76 -14.79
C SER A 129 -10.88 -12.67 -15.90
N ASP A 130 -10.62 -11.91 -16.97
CA ASP A 130 -11.58 -11.58 -18.02
C ASP A 130 -11.03 -11.82 -19.45
N GLY A 131 -10.01 -12.66 -19.57
CA GLY A 131 -9.45 -13.12 -20.85
C GLY A 131 -8.40 -12.19 -21.47
N GLY A 132 -7.93 -11.18 -20.73
CA GLY A 132 -6.74 -10.39 -21.06
C GLY A 132 -5.42 -11.16 -20.92
N ASN A 133 -4.30 -10.47 -21.10
CA ASN A 133 -2.98 -11.09 -21.02
C ASN A 133 -2.55 -11.36 -19.58
N ALA A 134 -1.79 -12.44 -19.35
CA ALA A 134 -1.10 -12.60 -18.08
C ALA A 134 -0.06 -11.47 -17.91
N ARG A 135 0.02 -10.89 -16.71
CA ARG A 135 0.95 -9.82 -16.38
C ARG A 135 1.79 -10.18 -15.16
N ARG A 136 2.97 -9.57 -15.08
CA ARG A 136 3.92 -9.76 -13.98
C ARG A 136 4.48 -8.39 -13.60
N PRO A 137 3.89 -7.72 -12.61
CA PRO A 137 4.47 -6.51 -12.03
C PRO A 137 5.79 -6.84 -11.33
N ASP A 138 6.69 -5.86 -11.22
CA ASP A 138 8.00 -6.07 -10.63
C ASP A 138 7.90 -6.33 -9.13
N LEU A 139 7.22 -5.46 -8.37
CA LEU A 139 6.94 -5.67 -6.93
C LEU A 139 5.49 -5.37 -6.57
N ILE A 140 4.97 -6.11 -5.60
CA ILE A 140 3.68 -5.85 -4.96
C ILE A 140 3.87 -5.88 -3.44
N ILE A 141 3.37 -4.85 -2.76
CA ILE A 141 3.29 -4.81 -1.30
C ILE A 141 1.93 -5.32 -0.87
N TYR A 142 1.97 -6.34 -0.02
CA TYR A 142 0.83 -6.95 0.61
C TYR A 142 0.71 -6.50 2.08
N LEU A 143 -0.51 -6.11 2.45
CA LEU A 143 -0.93 -5.84 3.82
C LEU A 143 -1.98 -6.87 4.21
N ASN A 144 -1.67 -7.76 5.16
CA ASN A 144 -2.58 -8.84 5.59
C ASN A 144 -3.15 -9.65 4.41
N GLY A 145 -2.31 -9.93 3.41
CA GLY A 145 -2.72 -10.65 2.19
C GLY A 145 -3.43 -9.81 1.12
N LEU A 146 -3.63 -8.51 1.31
CA LEU A 146 -4.23 -7.59 0.33
C LEU A 146 -3.15 -6.82 -0.45
N PRO A 147 -3.18 -6.80 -1.80
CA PRO A 147 -2.16 -6.14 -2.63
C PRO A 147 -2.41 -4.62 -2.71
N VAL A 148 -1.79 -3.87 -1.80
CA VAL A 148 -2.07 -2.43 -1.59
C VAL A 148 -1.15 -1.50 -2.39
N VAL A 149 0.08 -1.89 -2.72
CA VAL A 149 0.99 -1.05 -3.53
C VAL A 149 1.60 -1.89 -4.64
N LEU A 150 1.66 -1.33 -5.85
CA LEU A 150 2.35 -1.93 -6.98
C LEU A 150 3.55 -1.06 -7.36
N PHE A 151 4.69 -1.69 -7.64
CA PHE A 151 5.87 -1.06 -8.20
C PHE A 151 6.08 -1.54 -9.63
N GLU A 152 6.37 -0.60 -10.52
CA GLU A 152 6.89 -0.84 -11.86
C GLU A 152 8.25 -0.16 -11.96
N LEU A 153 9.27 -0.95 -12.21
CA LEU A 153 10.67 -0.56 -12.27
C LEU A 153 11.16 -0.68 -13.71
N LYS A 154 12.08 0.20 -14.07
CA LYS A 154 12.82 0.14 -15.33
C LYS A 154 14.30 0.08 -15.03
N SER A 155 15.02 -0.61 -15.90
CA SER A 155 16.47 -0.67 -15.85
C SER A 155 17.07 0.74 -15.89
N PRO A 156 17.90 1.14 -14.91
CA PRO A 156 18.57 2.44 -14.92
C PRO A 156 19.65 2.57 -16.02
N TRP A 157 19.94 1.46 -16.70
CA TRP A 157 20.98 1.36 -17.73
C TRP A 157 20.41 1.39 -19.14
N ASP A 158 19.09 1.39 -19.31
CA ASP A 158 18.43 1.58 -20.59
C ASP A 158 18.01 3.04 -20.75
N SER A 159 18.63 3.74 -21.72
CA SER A 159 18.33 5.15 -22.01
C SER A 159 16.91 5.38 -22.54
N TYR A 160 16.21 4.32 -22.97
CA TYR A 160 14.84 4.37 -23.46
C TYR A 160 13.80 3.95 -22.41
N ALA A 161 14.24 3.43 -21.26
CA ALA A 161 13.36 2.96 -20.21
C ALA A 161 13.20 4.03 -19.12
N ASP A 162 12.22 4.92 -19.30
CA ASP A 162 11.93 6.03 -18.39
C ASP A 162 10.65 5.80 -17.56
N VAL A 163 10.40 6.71 -16.61
CA VAL A 163 9.18 6.69 -15.79
C VAL A 163 7.88 6.83 -16.62
N ALA A 164 7.91 7.42 -17.81
CA ALA A 164 6.73 7.49 -18.68
C ALA A 164 6.41 6.11 -19.29
N GLY A 165 7.43 5.34 -19.69
CA GLY A 165 7.29 3.95 -20.10
C GLY A 165 6.72 3.06 -18.99
N ALA A 166 7.20 3.24 -17.75
CA ALA A 166 6.63 2.56 -16.57
C ALA A 166 5.16 2.94 -16.35
N HIS A 167 4.80 4.21 -16.45
CA HIS A 167 3.40 4.67 -16.34
C HIS A 167 2.50 4.06 -17.41
N ASN A 168 2.95 4.00 -18.67
CA ASN A 168 2.21 3.36 -19.76
C ASN A 168 1.95 1.87 -19.47
N GLN A 169 2.94 1.16 -18.89
CA GLN A 169 2.78 -0.24 -18.51
C GLN A 169 1.67 -0.44 -17.45
N LEU A 170 1.55 0.47 -16.48
CA LEU A 170 0.44 0.45 -15.53
C LEU A 170 -0.93 0.54 -16.22
N GLY A 171 -1.02 1.32 -17.29
CA GLY A 171 -2.21 1.41 -18.14
C GLY A 171 -2.59 0.05 -18.73
N HIS A 172 -1.62 -0.69 -19.27
CA HIS A 172 -1.85 -2.05 -19.77
C HIS A 172 -2.26 -3.01 -18.66
N TYR A 173 -1.61 -2.95 -17.49
CA TYR A 173 -1.97 -3.81 -16.36
C TYR A 173 -3.40 -3.59 -15.89
N ARG A 174 -3.89 -2.34 -15.90
CA ARG A 174 -5.30 -2.05 -15.55
C ARG A 174 -6.31 -2.68 -16.50
N ILE A 175 -5.92 -2.91 -17.76
CA ILE A 175 -6.76 -3.57 -18.76
C ILE A 175 -6.65 -5.08 -18.62
N ASP A 176 -5.44 -5.62 -18.47
CA ASP A 176 -5.20 -7.06 -18.53
C ASP A 176 -5.46 -7.78 -17.19
N ILE A 177 -5.15 -7.13 -16.06
CA ILE A 177 -5.35 -7.68 -14.70
C ILE A 177 -6.13 -6.70 -13.81
N PRO A 178 -7.34 -6.27 -14.22
CA PRO A 178 -8.14 -5.28 -13.49
C PRO A 178 -8.46 -5.73 -12.06
N GLN A 179 -8.51 -7.03 -11.80
CA GLN A 179 -8.77 -7.58 -10.47
C GLN A 179 -7.70 -7.17 -9.44
N LEU A 180 -6.44 -6.93 -9.84
CA LEU A 180 -5.41 -6.40 -8.96
C LEU A 180 -5.74 -4.96 -8.50
N PHE A 181 -6.23 -4.16 -9.45
CA PHE A 181 -6.53 -2.75 -9.22
C PHE A 181 -7.84 -2.52 -8.47
N THR A 182 -8.65 -3.56 -8.25
CA THR A 182 -9.72 -3.51 -7.25
C THR A 182 -9.16 -3.22 -5.85
N PHE A 183 -7.97 -3.75 -5.52
CA PHE A 183 -7.36 -3.66 -4.19
C PHE A 183 -6.17 -2.69 -4.11
N ASN A 184 -5.64 -2.25 -5.27
CA ASN A 184 -4.52 -1.32 -5.31
C ASN A 184 -4.86 0.03 -4.66
N CYS A 185 -4.01 0.50 -3.74
CA CYS A 185 -4.13 1.82 -3.14
C CYS A 185 -3.36 2.87 -3.92
N PHE A 186 -2.11 2.61 -4.31
CA PHE A 186 -1.33 3.48 -5.18
C PHE A 186 -0.23 2.70 -5.91
N CYS A 187 0.41 3.35 -6.87
CA CYS A 187 1.52 2.79 -7.65
C CYS A 187 2.79 3.60 -7.44
N VAL A 188 3.93 2.92 -7.54
CA VAL A 188 5.28 3.50 -7.59
C VAL A 188 5.88 3.16 -8.94
N ILE A 189 6.44 4.16 -9.61
CA ILE A 189 7.17 3.99 -10.88
C ILE A 189 8.60 4.51 -10.72
N SER A 190 9.57 3.80 -11.31
CA SER A 190 10.97 4.18 -11.18
C SER A 190 11.82 3.76 -12.37
N ASP A 191 12.71 4.62 -12.84
CA ASP A 191 13.78 4.29 -13.79
C ASP A 191 15.17 4.19 -13.12
N GLY A 192 15.16 4.13 -11.78
CA GLY A 192 16.35 4.08 -10.93
C GLY A 192 17.05 5.43 -10.72
N LYS A 193 16.72 6.47 -11.50
CA LYS A 193 17.15 7.86 -11.28
C LYS A 193 16.03 8.70 -10.66
N THR A 194 14.82 8.52 -11.20
CA THR A 194 13.60 9.17 -10.80
C THR A 194 12.63 8.13 -10.26
N THR A 195 12.05 8.41 -9.09
CA THR A 195 11.00 7.57 -8.49
C THR A 195 9.81 8.46 -8.18
N LEU A 196 8.64 8.06 -8.66
CA LEU A 196 7.39 8.79 -8.47
C LEU A 196 6.33 7.85 -7.90
N HIS A 197 5.39 8.40 -7.14
CA HIS A 197 4.17 7.70 -6.75
C HIS A 197 2.93 8.41 -7.27
N GLY A 198 1.88 7.65 -7.54
CA GLY A 198 0.64 8.17 -8.09
C GLY A 198 -0.50 7.16 -8.02
N MET A 199 -1.67 7.55 -8.51
CA MET A 199 -2.84 6.67 -8.57
C MET A 199 -2.88 5.94 -9.91
N ALA A 200 -3.30 4.68 -9.89
CA ALA A 200 -3.31 3.84 -11.09
C ALA A 200 -4.15 4.43 -12.25
N ASP A 201 -5.18 5.20 -11.92
CA ASP A 201 -6.09 5.87 -12.85
C ASP A 201 -5.73 7.33 -13.16
N SER A 202 -4.66 7.86 -12.56
CA SER A 202 -4.21 9.24 -12.78
C SER A 202 -3.29 9.39 -14.00
N SER A 203 -3.39 10.53 -14.69
CA SER A 203 -2.44 10.91 -15.73
C SER A 203 -1.05 11.14 -15.15
N PHE A 204 -0.01 10.96 -15.98
CA PHE A 204 1.39 11.00 -15.58
C PHE A 204 1.79 12.29 -14.83
N GLU A 205 1.22 13.44 -15.18
CA GLU A 205 1.47 14.74 -14.51
C GLU A 205 1.12 14.76 -13.01
N TRP A 206 0.29 13.82 -12.54
CA TRP A 206 -0.08 13.68 -11.13
C TRP A 206 0.82 12.73 -10.35
N TYR A 207 1.73 12.02 -11.02
CA TYR A 207 2.79 11.27 -10.37
C TYR A 207 3.84 12.23 -9.82
N ALA A 208 4.19 12.07 -8.55
CA ALA A 208 5.05 13.01 -7.85
C ALA A 208 6.18 12.29 -7.09
N PRO A 209 7.35 12.93 -6.94
CA PRO A 209 8.42 12.37 -6.12
C PRO A 209 8.11 12.54 -4.63
N TRP A 210 8.57 11.59 -3.83
CA TRP A 210 8.66 11.72 -2.39
C TRP A 210 10.03 12.25 -1.99
N LYS A 211 10.11 13.49 -1.47
CA LYS A 211 11.38 14.22 -1.35
C LYS A 211 11.92 14.37 0.08
N SER A 212 11.30 13.74 1.07
CA SER A 212 11.73 13.90 2.46
C SER A 212 11.48 12.64 3.28
N ILE A 213 12.47 12.25 4.09
CA ILE A 213 12.36 11.11 5.00
C ILE A 213 11.69 11.51 6.32
N ASP A 214 11.94 12.73 6.80
CA ASP A 214 11.50 13.22 8.11
C ASP A 214 10.39 14.29 8.02
N GLY A 215 10.12 14.82 6.82
CA GLY A 215 9.20 15.92 6.56
C GLY A 215 9.81 17.32 6.73
N VAL A 216 11.09 17.40 7.09
CA VAL A 216 11.81 18.65 7.38
C VAL A 216 12.93 18.87 6.36
N SER A 217 13.76 17.85 6.17
CA SER A 217 14.89 17.86 5.26
C SER A 217 14.43 17.44 3.87
N VAL A 218 14.64 18.29 2.87
CA VAL A 218 14.34 17.97 1.47
C VAL A 218 15.60 17.43 0.81
N GLU A 219 15.52 16.18 0.36
CA GLU A 219 16.60 15.52 -0.37
C GLU A 219 16.74 16.12 -1.77
N ALA A 220 17.98 16.27 -2.24
CA ALA A 220 18.25 16.74 -3.59
C ALA A 220 17.77 15.70 -4.60
N ASN A 221 17.03 16.12 -5.64
CA ASN A 221 16.47 15.30 -6.71
C ASN A 221 17.56 14.74 -7.68
N THR A 222 18.65 14.18 -7.17
CA THR A 222 19.83 13.79 -7.96
C THR A 222 20.07 12.29 -7.94
N THR A 223 20.18 11.68 -6.75
CA THR A 223 20.39 10.24 -6.56
C THR A 223 19.65 9.80 -5.29
N GLY A 224 19.01 8.62 -5.30
CA GLY A 224 18.36 8.07 -4.12
C GLY A 224 16.87 8.38 -3.94
N THR A 225 16.14 8.76 -4.99
CA THR A 225 14.68 9.00 -4.91
C THR A 225 13.90 7.78 -4.40
N MET A 226 14.32 6.56 -4.77
CA MET A 226 13.76 5.32 -4.24
C MET A 226 14.03 5.18 -2.73
N LYS A 227 15.25 5.48 -2.29
CA LYS A 227 15.61 5.48 -0.86
C LYS A 227 14.71 6.43 -0.08
N THR A 228 14.62 7.69 -0.53
CA THR A 228 13.82 8.73 0.13
C THR A 228 12.34 8.36 0.20
N LEU A 229 11.81 7.76 -0.86
CA LEU A 229 10.44 7.26 -0.89
C LEU A 229 10.24 6.09 0.10
N ILE A 230 11.10 5.07 0.07
CA ILE A 230 10.97 3.91 0.97
C ILE A 230 11.12 4.35 2.44
N GLU A 231 12.18 5.06 2.80
CA GLU A 231 12.42 5.48 4.19
C GLU A 231 11.44 6.56 4.65
N GLY A 232 10.89 7.35 3.72
CA GLY A 232 9.93 8.41 4.00
C GLY A 232 8.49 7.92 4.17
N LEU A 233 8.01 7.01 3.32
CA LEU A 233 6.61 6.59 3.25
C LEU A 233 6.37 5.14 3.68
N PHE A 234 7.33 4.23 3.48
CA PHE A 234 7.15 2.79 3.75
C PHE A 234 7.44 2.33 5.19
N PRO A 235 7.87 3.15 6.17
CA PRO A 235 7.72 2.75 7.57
C PRO A 235 6.26 2.38 7.85
N LYS A 236 6.01 1.21 8.45
CA LYS A 236 4.67 0.59 8.56
C LYS A 236 3.60 1.55 9.08
N GLU A 237 3.91 2.31 10.14
CA GLU A 237 3.02 3.34 10.71
C GLU A 237 2.65 4.43 9.70
N ARG A 238 3.63 4.91 8.91
CA ARG A 238 3.41 5.95 7.90
C ARG A 238 2.64 5.42 6.70
N LEU A 239 2.92 4.19 6.27
CA LEU A 239 2.18 3.58 5.18
C LEU A 239 0.72 3.36 5.57
N LEU A 240 0.44 2.84 6.77
CA LEU A 240 -0.93 2.69 7.27
C LEU A 240 -1.67 4.02 7.34
N ASP A 241 -1.02 5.05 7.88
CA ASP A 241 -1.58 6.40 7.94
C ASP A 241 -1.87 6.94 6.53
N TYR A 242 -0.94 6.77 5.60
CA TYR A 242 -1.13 7.16 4.20
C TYR A 242 -2.32 6.44 3.55
N LEU A 243 -2.38 5.12 3.67
CA LEU A 243 -3.45 4.28 3.13
C LEU A 243 -4.82 4.69 3.69
N ARG A 244 -4.91 5.02 4.98
CA ARG A 244 -6.16 5.38 5.66
C ARG A 244 -6.58 6.82 5.39
N ASN A 245 -5.66 7.77 5.51
CA ASN A 245 -5.99 9.18 5.69
C ASN A 245 -5.57 10.08 4.53
N PHE A 246 -4.74 9.60 3.61
CA PHE A 246 -4.13 10.44 2.56
C PHE A 246 -4.44 9.97 1.13
N ILE A 247 -5.40 9.06 0.99
CA ILE A 247 -6.01 8.69 -0.28
C ILE A 247 -7.47 9.09 -0.23
N VAL A 248 -7.90 9.86 -1.24
CA VAL A 248 -9.27 10.39 -1.33
C VAL A 248 -9.85 10.03 -2.68
N HIS A 249 -11.10 9.57 -2.66
CA HIS A 249 -11.93 9.42 -3.85
C HIS A 249 -12.97 10.54 -3.87
N GLU A 250 -12.86 11.41 -4.86
CA GLU A 250 -13.77 12.53 -5.09
C GLU A 250 -14.78 12.16 -6.19
N VAL A 251 -16.05 12.48 -5.97
CA VAL A 251 -17.11 12.32 -6.98
C VAL A 251 -17.66 13.70 -7.32
N VAL A 252 -17.41 14.16 -8.54
CA VAL A 252 -17.91 15.44 -9.06
C VAL A 252 -18.58 15.17 -10.40
N ASN A 253 -19.86 15.52 -10.53
CA ASN A 253 -20.65 15.30 -11.75
C ASN A 253 -20.53 13.85 -12.27
N ASP A 254 -20.75 12.87 -11.39
CA ASP A 254 -20.62 11.42 -11.64
C ASP A 254 -19.21 10.92 -12.01
N LYS A 255 -18.24 11.81 -12.20
CA LYS A 255 -16.84 11.46 -12.40
C LYS A 255 -16.19 11.15 -11.04
N LEU A 256 -15.80 9.89 -10.87
CA LEU A 256 -14.99 9.44 -9.75
C LEU A 256 -13.51 9.69 -10.07
N THR A 257 -12.79 10.35 -9.17
CA THR A 257 -11.34 10.61 -9.28
C THR A 257 -10.65 10.23 -7.99
N LYS A 258 -9.64 9.38 -8.07
CA LYS A 258 -8.78 9.02 -6.94
C LYS A 258 -7.57 9.94 -6.85
N LYS A 259 -7.25 10.42 -5.65
CA LYS A 259 -6.14 11.35 -5.37
C LYS A 259 -5.33 10.85 -4.19
N GLY A 260 -4.02 11.06 -4.23
CA GLY A 260 -3.10 10.80 -3.13
C GLY A 260 -2.34 12.04 -2.72
N ALA A 261 -2.00 12.14 -1.44
CA ALA A 261 -1.20 13.23 -0.95
C ALA A 261 0.24 13.17 -1.48
N LYS A 262 0.80 14.35 -1.76
CA LYS A 262 2.25 14.53 -1.96
C LYS A 262 2.95 14.59 -0.60
N TYR A 263 4.26 14.35 -0.57
CA TYR A 263 5.03 14.27 0.69
C TYR A 263 4.82 15.49 1.63
N HIS A 264 4.79 16.70 1.09
CA HIS A 264 4.60 17.93 1.89
C HIS A 264 3.21 18.01 2.50
N GLN A 265 2.16 17.56 1.78
CA GLN A 265 0.80 17.49 2.33
C GLN A 265 0.72 16.46 3.46
N PHE A 266 1.35 15.30 3.27
CA PHE A 266 1.42 14.24 4.28
C PHE A 266 2.09 14.73 5.57
N PHE A 267 3.30 15.27 5.47
CA PHE A 267 4.04 15.73 6.65
C PHE A 267 3.42 16.96 7.30
N ALA A 268 2.92 17.92 6.52
CA ALA A 268 2.26 19.11 7.06
C ALA A 268 1.06 18.76 7.95
N VAL A 269 0.18 17.85 7.49
CA VAL A 269 -0.97 17.39 8.27
C VAL A 269 -0.51 16.64 9.53
N ARG A 270 0.47 15.74 9.42
CA ARG A 270 0.99 15.02 10.59
C ARG A 270 1.58 15.96 11.65
N PHE A 271 2.35 16.97 11.23
CA PHE A 271 2.90 17.95 12.16
C PHE A 271 1.79 18.80 12.79
N ALA A 272 0.81 19.26 12.02
CA ALA A 272 -0.32 20.01 12.54
C ALA A 272 -1.13 19.20 13.57
N THR A 273 -1.44 17.93 13.27
CA THR A 273 -2.16 17.04 14.19
C THR A 273 -1.39 16.81 15.49
N ARG A 274 -0.07 16.52 15.41
CA ARG A 274 0.76 16.35 16.61
C ARG A 274 0.79 17.61 17.47
N ARG A 275 0.89 18.80 16.85
CA ARG A 275 0.84 20.08 17.56
C ARG A 275 -0.52 20.31 18.23
N ALA A 276 -1.62 20.01 17.54
CA ALA A 276 -2.96 20.16 18.09
C ALA A 276 -3.19 19.24 19.30
N VAL A 277 -2.79 17.96 19.20
CA VAL A 277 -2.88 17.00 20.32
C VAL A 277 -2.05 17.47 21.51
N ALA A 278 -0.81 17.92 21.28
CA ALA A 278 0.05 18.44 22.35
C ALA A 278 -0.54 19.69 23.04
N ALA A 279 -1.21 20.57 22.30
CA ALA A 279 -1.87 21.75 22.85
C ALA A 279 -3.13 21.41 23.66
N MET A 280 -3.84 20.34 23.31
CA MET A 280 -5.08 19.92 23.97
C MET A 280 -4.85 19.03 25.21
N ALA A 281 -3.71 18.35 25.31
CA ALA A 281 -3.37 17.49 26.45
C ALA A 281 -1.96 17.76 26.99
N PRO A 282 -1.74 18.89 27.71
CA PRO A 282 -0.42 19.25 28.24
C PRO A 282 0.15 18.22 29.23
N GLU A 283 -0.73 17.50 29.95
CA GLU A 283 -0.36 16.58 31.04
C GLU A 283 0.05 15.17 30.57
N LEU A 284 -0.18 14.82 29.29
CA LEU A 284 0.22 13.51 28.74
C LEU A 284 1.69 13.46 28.27
N MET A 285 2.43 14.56 28.39
CA MET A 285 3.89 14.58 28.25
C MET A 285 4.55 14.64 29.63
N ILE A 286 4.72 13.49 30.28
CA ILE A 286 5.87 13.30 31.18
C ILE A 286 6.98 12.73 30.30
N PRO A 287 8.03 13.48 29.96
CA PRO A 287 9.20 12.88 29.33
C PRO A 287 9.90 12.04 30.40
N SER A 288 9.91 10.72 30.22
CA SER A 288 11.01 9.94 30.77
C SER A 288 12.27 10.28 29.95
N TYR A 289 13.39 10.43 30.66
CA TYR A 289 14.70 10.90 30.22
C TYR A 289 14.89 12.41 30.31
N GLY A 290 15.48 12.78 31.45
CA GLY A 290 16.08 14.08 31.66
C GLY A 290 17.30 14.28 30.76
N HIS A 291 17.39 15.48 30.22
CA HIS A 291 18.63 16.22 30.17
C HIS A 291 18.25 17.70 30.27
N ASP A 292 18.78 18.36 31.30
CA ASP A 292 18.74 19.80 31.45
C ASP A 292 19.29 20.46 30.19
N ILE A 293 18.49 21.36 29.60
CA ILE A 293 19.02 22.38 28.70
C ILE A 293 18.42 23.71 29.13
N SER A 294 19.19 24.45 29.94
CA SER A 294 19.03 25.89 30.14
C SER A 294 19.51 26.62 28.89
N TRP A 295 18.74 27.61 28.40
CA TRP A 295 19.21 28.58 27.42
C TRP A 295 19.23 29.99 28.05
N PRO A 296 20.18 30.86 27.63
CA PRO A 296 20.27 32.26 28.07
C PRO A 296 19.12 33.13 27.58
#